data_AF-A0A0B8PSC3-F1
#
_entry.id   AF-A0A0B8PSC3-F1
#
_cell.length_a   1.000
_cell.length_b   1.000
_cell.length_c   1.000
_cell.angle_alpha   90.00
_cell.angle_beta   90.00
_cell.angle_gamma   90.00
#
_symmetry.space_group_name_H-M   'P 1'
#
loop_
_entity.id
_entity.type
_entity.pdbx_description
1 polymer ?
#
loop_
_entity_poly.entity_id
_entity_poly.type
_entity_poly.pdbx_seq_one_letter_code
_entity_poly.pdbx_strand_id
1 'polypeptide(L)' 'MIGSALMMCISILISFPLAENFTIIQQAVAHIGTIVFAGLFKVGYVTYIVGRKERDLEI' A
#
# COMPACT_ATOMS: atom_id res chain seq x y z
N MET A 1 1.71 -7.80 -4.02
CA MET A 1 1.26 -7.50 -2.64
C MET A 1 2.36 -6.98 -1.74
N ILE A 2 3.49 -7.69 -1.55
CA ILE A 2 4.55 -7.23 -0.63
C ILE A 2 5.10 -5.86 -1.05
N GLY A 3 5.35 -5.65 -2.34
CA GLY A 3 5.80 -4.35 -2.86
C GLY A 3 4.82 -3.20 -2.55
N SER A 4 3.51 -3.40 -2.74
CA SER A 4 2.52 -2.36 -2.44
C SER A 4 2.36 -2.12 -0.93
N ALA A 5 2.53 -3.15 -0.09
CA ALA A 5 2.58 -2.99 1.36
C ALA A 5 3.78 -2.16 1.82
N LEU A 6 4.98 -2.46 1.30
CA LEU A 6 6.20 -1.70 1.61
C LEU A 6 6.08 -0.25 1.16
N MET A 7 5.58 -0.01 -0.06
CA MET A 7 5.37 1.35 -0.56
C MET A 7 4.36 2.11 0.28
N MET A 8 3.27 1.46 0.72
CA MET A 8 2.30 2.06 1.63
C MET A 8 2.93 2.44 2.98
N CYS A 9 3.74 1.55 3.58
CA CYS A 9 4.46 1.86 4.82
C CYS A 9 5.41 3.05 4.65
N ILE A 10 6.20 3.09 3.58
CA ILE A 10 7.11 4.21 3.28
C ILE A 10 6.31 5.52 3.14
N SER A 11 5.17 5.48 2.44
CA SER A 11 4.29 6.62 2.24
C SER A 11 3.74 7.19 3.56
N ILE A 12 3.35 6.30 4.48
CA ILE A 12 2.89 6.68 5.83
C ILE A 12 4.06 7.25 6.64
N LEU A 13 5.26 6.66 6.54
CA LEU A 13 6.44 7.16 7.26
C LEU A 13 6.81 8.59 6.83
N ILE A 14 6.81 8.86 5.53
CA ILE A 14 7.08 10.21 4.99
C ILE A 14 6.01 11.20 5.45
N SER A 15 4.77 10.74 5.60
CA SER A 15 3.62 11.59 5.91
C SER A 15 3.52 11.99 7.39
N PHE A 16 4.00 11.16 8.32
CA PHE A 16 3.84 11.40 9.76
C PHE A 16 5.18 11.43 10.52
N PRO A 17 5.87 10.31 10.78
CA PRO A 17 7.05 10.31 11.63
C PRO A 17 8.25 11.03 11.03
N LEU A 18 8.35 11.12 9.71
CA LEU A 18 9.49 11.78 9.03
C LEU A 18 9.10 13.11 8.38
N ALA A 19 7.90 13.64 8.62
CA ALA A 19 7.36 14.81 7.92
C ALA A 19 8.33 16.01 7.91
N GLU A 20 9.04 16.26 9.01
CA GLU A 20 9.99 17.38 9.15
C GLU A 20 11.20 17.28 8.20
N ASN A 21 11.51 16.09 7.68
CA ASN A 21 12.63 15.86 6.75
C ASN A 21 12.23 16.05 5.28
N PHE A 22 10.93 16.24 4.99
CA PHE A 22 10.40 16.29 3.63
C PHE A 22 9.62 17.57 3.39
N THR A 23 9.68 18.05 2.14
CA THR A 23 8.91 19.21 1.72
C THR A 23 7.40 18.92 1.72
N ILE A 24 6.58 19.97 1.81
CA ILE A 24 5.12 19.85 1.72
C ILE A 24 4.67 19.15 0.44
N ILE A 25 5.36 19.38 -0.69
CA ILE A 25 5.05 18.71 -1.96
C ILE A 25 5.31 17.20 -1.85
N GLN A 26 6.44 16.78 -1.27
CA GLN A 26 6.75 15.37 -1.07
C GLN A 26 5.77 14.69 -0.11
N GLN A 27 5.36 15.39 0.96
CA GLN A 27 4.35 14.89 1.89
C GLN A 27 2.99 14.72 1.20
N ALA A 28 2.57 15.67 0.36
CA ALA A 28 1.32 15.58 -0.41
C ALA A 28 1.34 14.38 -1.37
N VAL A 29 2.43 14.19 -2.10
CA VAL A 29 2.62 13.03 -2.98
C VAL A 29 2.59 11.72 -2.18
N ALA A 30 3.23 11.67 -0.99
CA ALA A 30 3.18 10.51 -0.11
C ALA A 30 1.78 10.25 0.47
N HIS A 31 1.00 11.28 0.76
CA HIS A 31 -0.39 11.12 1.20
C HIS A 31 -1.26 10.49 0.10
N ILE A 32 -1.17 11.01 -1.14
CA ILE A 32 -1.87 10.45 -2.30
C ILE A 32 -1.40 9.01 -2.57
N GLY A 33 -0.08 8.78 -2.53
CA GLY A 33 0.54 7.48 -2.70
C GLY A 33 0.00 6.43 -1.73
N THR A 34 -0.23 6.80 -0.47
CA THR A 34 -0.80 5.91 0.55
C THR A 34 -2.13 5.30 0.10
N ILE A 35 -3.03 6.13 -0.46
CA ILE A 35 -4.36 5.69 -0.93
C ILE A 35 -4.20 4.73 -2.12
N VAL A 36 -3.35 5.08 -3.08
CA VAL A 36 -3.12 4.26 -4.28
C VAL A 36 -2.52 2.90 -3.92
N PHE A 37 -1.46 2.87 -3.10
CA PHE A 37 -0.81 1.62 -2.71
C PHE A 37 -1.68 0.75 -1.80
N ALA A 38 -2.48 1.36 -0.91
CA ALA A 38 -3.48 0.63 -0.11
C ALA A 38 -4.53 -0.05 -1.01
N GLY A 39 -5.01 0.64 -2.04
CA GLY A 39 -5.93 0.08 -3.03
C GLY A 39 -5.32 -1.11 -3.77
N LEU A 40 -4.10 -0.95 -4.28
CA LEU A 40 -3.37 -2.04 -4.96
C LEU A 40 -3.11 -3.24 -4.05
N PHE A 41 -2.78 -3.00 -2.77
CA PHE A 41 -2.61 -4.06 -1.79
C PHE A 41 -3.91 -4.84 -1.58
N LYS A 42 -5.03 -4.14 -1.39
CA LYS A 42 -6.35 -4.76 -1.22
C LYS A 42 -6.75 -5.60 -2.44
N VAL A 43 -6.61 -5.05 -3.66
CA VAL A 43 -6.96 -5.78 -4.89
C VAL A 43 -6.09 -7.03 -5.02
N GLY A 44 -4.77 -6.91 -4.82
CA GLY A 44 -3.87 -8.06 -4.86
C GLY A 44 -4.25 -9.17 -3.87
N TYR A 45 -4.67 -8.79 -2.66
CA TYR A 45 -5.11 -9.75 -1.65
C TYR A 45 -6.42 -10.44 -2.02
N VAL A 46 -7.40 -9.67 -2.52
CA VAL A 46 -8.68 -10.23 -2.98
C VAL A 46 -8.46 -11.18 -4.15
N THR A 47 -7.65 -10.80 -5.14
CA THR A 47 -7.31 -11.67 -6.28
C THR A 47 -6.62 -12.96 -5.82
N TYR A 48 -5.72 -12.88 -4.84
CA TYR A 48 -5.07 -14.05 -4.26
C TYR A 48 -6.07 -15.00 -3.59
N ILE A 49 -6.96 -14.49 -2.74
CA ILE A 49 -7.98 -15.31 -2.08
C ILE A 49 -8.93 -15.93 -3.11
N VAL A 50 -9.43 -15.14 -4.04
CA VAL A 50 -10.35 -15.62 -5.08
C VAL A 50 -9.68 -16.70 -5.92
N GLY A 51 -8.43 -16.48 -6.36
CA GLY A 51 -7.68 -17.48 -7.12
C GLY A 51 -7.40 -18.78 -6.35
N ARG A 52 -7.22 -18.72 -5.02
CA ARG A 52 -7.10 -19.93 -4.18
C ARG A 52 -8.44 -20.65 -4.04
N LYS A 53 -9.52 -19.90 -3.80
CA LYS A 53 -10.88 -20.42 -3.69
C LYS A 53 -11.33 -21.11 -4.98
N GLU A 54 -11.07 -20.52 -6.15
CA GLU A 54 -11.42 -21.11 -7.45
C GLU A 54 -10.63 -22.39 -7.76
N ARG A 55 -9.48 -22.58 -7.11
CA ARG A 55 -8.63 -23.77 -7.25
C ARG A 55 -8.80 -24.78 -6.12
N ASP A 56 -9.81 -24.60 -5.26
CA ASP A 56 -10.08 -25.45 -4.09
C ASP A 56 -8.86 -25.60 -3.16
N LEU A 57 -8.01 -24.57 -3.09
CA LEU A 57 -6.87 -24.51 -2.19
C LEU A 57 -7.29 -23.85 -0.88
N GLU A 58 -6.87 -24.41 0.25
CA GLU A 58 -7.08 -23.81 1.57
C GLU A 58 -6.54 -22.37 1.60
N ILE A 59 -7.21 -21.45 2.31
CA ILE A 59 -6.89 -20.01 2.30
C ILE A 59 -5.78 -19.69 3.30
#